data_AF-A0A453FVK0-F1
#
_entry.id   AF-A0A453FVK0-F1
#
_cell.length_a   1.000
_cell.length_b   1.000
_cell.length_c   1.000
_cell.angle_alpha   90.00
_cell.angle_beta   90.00
_cell.angle_gamma   90.00
#
_symmetry.space_group_name_H-M   'P 1'
#
loop_
_entity.id
_entity.type
_entity.pdbx_description
1 polymer ?
#
loop_
_entity_poly.entity_id
_entity_poly.type
_entity_poly.pdbx_seq_one_letter_code
_entity_poly.pdbx_strand_id
1 'polypeptide(L)'
;MMSLRVKKKKKQSSADEENTEDIKPSEDSDDEFYDVEKVDPSEGPVADSTNADSGTNRAASQEGYFPWKEELECLVRGGLPMALRGELWQAFVGIGARRVKGYYESLLGVVDGGGDSKGSDSPTKECGDGKPKASQDLDLPRTFPGHPALDEDGRNALRRLLTAYARHNPSVGYCQAMNFFAGLLLLLMSEENAFWALTGIMDDYFEGYFSEEMIESQVDQLVLEELVREKFPKLVNHLDYLGVQVAWVAGPWFLSIYMNMLPWETVLRVWDVLLFDGNRVMLFRTALALMELYGPALVTTKDAGDAVTLLQSLAGSTFDSSQLVLTACMGYQAVDEARLQDLRNKHRPSVLSSMENRAKGLLAWRSTNGLASKLYNFKRDTEPLVSISTEQLNDSTDGDANQETSSGNIDDMYHGLTVNTEIDSMPDPKDQVIWLKVELCRLLEERRSAVLRADELETALMEMVKQDNRRELSAKVEQLEQELSELRQSLSDKEEQEQAMLQVLMRVEQEQKVTEDARIFAEQDAAAQKFASHVLQEKYDEAMASLAQMENRAVMAETMLEATLQYQSSHQKAQLPSPSPSPRTPTRDASPGQVNQDSSQEFQ
;
A
#
# COMPACT_ATOMS: atom_id res chain seq x y z
N MET A 1 -30.95 36.78 32.32
CA MET A 1 -30.58 37.43 33.60
C MET A 1 -29.27 36.78 34.04
N MET A 2 -28.13 37.42 34.34
CA MET A 2 -27.79 38.79 34.69
C MET A 2 -26.49 39.18 33.97
N SER A 3 -26.39 40.46 33.62
CA SER A 3 -25.20 41.14 33.10
C SER A 3 -24.25 41.52 34.22
N LEU A 4 -22.94 41.46 33.99
CA LEU A 4 -22.00 42.38 34.63
C LEU A 4 -20.99 42.92 33.60
N ARG A 5 -20.83 44.24 33.64
CA ARG A 5 -20.14 45.13 32.71
C ARG A 5 -19.12 45.94 33.53
N VAL A 6 -18.16 46.56 32.83
CA VAL A 6 -17.25 47.67 33.22
C VAL A 6 -16.06 47.23 34.13
N LYS A 7 -14.77 47.54 33.89
CA LYS A 7 -14.17 48.85 33.55
C LYS A 7 -12.84 48.77 32.78
N LYS A 8 -12.77 49.68 31.80
CA LYS A 8 -11.61 50.21 31.09
C LYS A 8 -10.80 51.13 32.02
N LYS A 9 -9.47 51.07 32.01
CA LYS A 9 -8.59 52.15 32.48
C LYS A 9 -7.39 52.28 31.54
N LYS A 10 -7.20 53.50 31.02
CA LYS A 10 -6.17 53.94 30.07
C LYS A 10 -5.37 55.05 30.77
N LYS A 11 -4.03 55.03 30.69
CA LYS A 11 -3.10 56.19 30.61
C LYS A 11 -1.64 55.68 30.64
N GLN A 12 -0.87 55.93 29.57
CA GLN A 12 0.17 56.99 29.39
C GLN A 12 1.52 56.58 30.02
N SER A 13 2.73 56.82 29.49
CA SER A 13 3.31 57.24 28.20
C SER A 13 4.80 57.56 28.47
N SER A 14 5.73 57.10 27.63
CA SER A 14 7.05 57.72 27.31
C SER A 14 7.82 56.70 26.43
N ALA A 15 8.00 56.89 25.12
CA ALA A 15 8.93 57.81 24.46
C ALA A 15 10.39 57.53 24.87
N ASP A 16 11.15 56.92 23.95
CA ASP A 16 12.44 57.45 23.47
C ASP A 16 12.71 56.91 22.06
N GLU A 17 13.05 57.85 21.17
CA GLU A 17 13.40 57.74 19.75
C GLU A 17 14.91 57.53 19.56
N GLU A 18 15.32 56.90 18.45
CA GLU A 18 16.47 57.22 17.56
C GLU A 18 16.79 55.98 16.70
N ASN A 19 17.14 56.01 15.41
CA ASN A 19 17.20 56.99 14.31
C ASN A 19 17.52 56.10 13.06
N THR A 20 16.60 55.90 12.12
CA THR A 20 16.58 56.41 10.71
C THR A 20 17.84 56.25 9.85
N GLU A 21 17.67 55.60 8.66
CA GLU A 21 18.14 55.94 7.29
C GLU A 21 17.94 54.69 6.37
N ASP A 22 16.87 54.57 5.54
CA ASP A 22 16.69 55.02 4.13
C ASP A 22 17.80 54.51 3.15
N ILE A 23 17.58 53.83 2.00
CA ILE A 23 16.81 54.16 0.76
C ILE A 23 16.59 52.89 -0.14
N LYS A 24 15.43 52.85 -0.85
CA LYS A 24 14.89 51.99 -1.96
C LYS A 24 15.76 51.82 -3.24
N PRO A 25 15.36 51.15 -4.39
CA PRO A 25 14.05 50.62 -4.90
C PRO A 25 14.13 49.13 -5.41
N SER A 26 13.11 48.40 -5.93
CA SER A 26 12.20 48.62 -7.09
C SER A 26 11.06 47.56 -7.18
N GLU A 27 10.11 47.83 -8.07
CA GLU A 27 8.75 47.29 -8.34
C GLU A 27 8.62 45.86 -8.91
N ASP A 28 7.48 45.17 -8.64
CA ASP A 28 6.47 44.63 -9.60
C ASP A 28 5.37 43.83 -8.85
N SER A 29 4.07 44.18 -8.94
CA SER A 29 2.99 43.59 -9.82
C SER A 29 2.54 42.19 -9.34
N ASP A 30 1.29 41.81 -9.03
CA ASP A 30 -0.08 42.31 -9.18
C ASP A 30 -0.99 41.60 -8.14
N ASP A 31 -1.95 42.31 -7.53
CA ASP A 31 -3.06 41.75 -6.76
C ASP A 31 -4.37 42.33 -7.34
N GLU A 32 -5.09 41.53 -8.15
CA GLU A 32 -6.43 41.89 -8.64
C GLU A 32 -7.53 41.22 -7.81
N PHE A 33 -8.31 42.10 -7.18
CA PHE A 33 -9.50 41.88 -6.37
C PHE A 33 -10.74 41.89 -7.28
N TYR A 34 -11.59 40.85 -7.25
CA TYR A 34 -12.91 40.90 -7.91
C TYR A 34 -14.04 40.97 -6.86
N ASP A 35 -14.71 42.12 -6.86
CA ASP A 35 -15.97 42.42 -6.18
C ASP A 35 -17.12 41.57 -6.73
N VAL A 36 -17.93 40.97 -5.86
CA VAL A 36 -19.21 40.33 -6.20
C VAL A 36 -20.35 41.30 -5.89
N GLU A 37 -20.99 41.78 -6.95
CA GLU A 37 -22.20 42.59 -6.87
C GLU A 37 -23.40 41.80 -6.33
N LYS A 38 -24.19 42.54 -5.56
CA LYS A 38 -25.37 42.14 -4.81
C LYS A 38 -26.60 42.34 -5.70
N VAL A 39 -27.34 41.27 -6.02
CA VAL A 39 -28.60 41.37 -6.79
C VAL A 39 -29.77 40.90 -5.94
N ASP A 40 -30.60 41.87 -5.56
CA ASP A 40 -31.98 41.70 -5.07
C ASP A 40 -32.90 41.44 -6.28
N PRO A 41 -33.96 40.63 -6.15
CA PRO A 41 -35.14 40.85 -6.96
C PRO A 41 -36.43 40.87 -6.13
N SER A 42 -37.07 42.03 -6.13
CA SER A 42 -38.49 42.17 -5.78
C SER A 42 -39.23 42.70 -7.00
N GLU A 43 -40.19 41.92 -7.50
CA GLU A 43 -41.53 42.31 -7.97
C GLU A 43 -42.18 41.16 -8.78
N GLY A 44 -43.41 40.80 -8.40
CA GLY A 44 -44.17 39.67 -8.95
C GLY A 44 -44.94 39.98 -10.25
N PRO A 45 -45.84 39.06 -10.65
CA PRO A 45 -47.26 39.35 -10.46
C PRO A 45 -48.11 38.16 -9.98
N VAL A 46 -49.26 38.51 -9.41
CA VAL A 46 -50.26 37.67 -8.72
C VAL A 46 -51.41 37.26 -9.66
N ALA A 47 -51.99 36.07 -9.41
CA ALA A 47 -53.38 35.58 -9.62
C ALA A 47 -53.38 34.18 -10.31
N ASP A 48 -54.16 33.15 -9.96
CA ASP A 48 -55.26 32.99 -8.99
C ASP A 48 -55.50 31.49 -8.69
N SER A 49 -56.07 31.24 -7.49
CA SER A 49 -56.96 30.15 -7.04
C SER A 49 -56.70 28.64 -7.28
N THR A 50 -56.68 27.93 -6.12
CA THR A 50 -57.33 26.64 -5.77
C THR A 50 -56.78 25.31 -6.31
N ASN A 51 -56.12 24.53 -5.45
CA ASN A 51 -56.74 23.35 -4.80
C ASN A 51 -55.75 22.70 -3.81
N ALA A 52 -56.26 22.42 -2.61
CA ALA A 52 -55.57 21.65 -1.59
C ALA A 52 -55.82 20.16 -1.82
N ASP A 53 -54.77 19.34 -1.87
CA ASP A 53 -54.84 18.00 -1.32
C ASP A 53 -53.49 17.48 -0.80
N SER A 54 -53.58 16.90 0.38
CA SER A 54 -52.68 16.03 1.14
C SER A 54 -51.36 15.57 0.47
N GLY A 55 -50.22 16.00 1.02
CA GLY A 55 -48.90 15.45 0.72
C GLY A 55 -48.00 15.40 1.95
N THR A 56 -47.69 14.20 2.42
CA THR A 56 -46.78 13.88 3.52
C THR A 56 -45.40 14.47 3.27
N ASN A 57 -44.96 15.43 4.10
CA ASN A 57 -43.63 16.03 4.04
C ASN A 57 -42.55 14.99 4.34
N ARG A 58 -42.00 14.37 3.30
CA ARG A 58 -40.65 13.80 3.32
C ARG A 58 -39.73 14.90 2.82
N ALA A 59 -39.08 15.61 3.75
CA ALA A 59 -38.07 16.61 3.44
C ALA A 59 -36.86 15.91 2.81
N ALA A 60 -36.90 15.70 1.49
CA ALA A 60 -35.70 15.52 0.70
C ALA A 60 -35.06 16.90 0.60
N SER A 61 -33.94 17.07 1.28
CA SER A 61 -33.03 18.20 1.09
C SER A 61 -32.71 18.32 -0.40
N GLN A 62 -33.23 19.37 -1.04
CA GLN A 62 -32.79 19.79 -2.36
C GLN A 62 -31.33 20.24 -2.24
N GLU A 63 -30.38 19.34 -2.49
CA GLU A 63 -29.02 19.74 -2.78
C GLU A 63 -29.03 20.57 -4.06
N GLY A 64 -28.44 21.76 -4.01
CA GLY A 64 -28.26 22.60 -5.19
C GLY A 64 -27.48 21.85 -6.26
N TYR A 65 -27.98 21.87 -7.50
CA TYR A 65 -27.24 21.32 -8.63
C TYR A 65 -26.04 22.23 -8.94
N PHE A 66 -24.84 21.72 -8.67
CA PHE A 66 -23.59 22.42 -8.91
C PHE A 66 -22.86 21.77 -10.08
N PRO A 67 -22.71 22.46 -11.24
CA PRO A 67 -22.04 21.89 -12.42
C PRO A 67 -20.61 21.40 -12.15
N TRP A 68 -19.90 22.04 -11.22
CA TRP A 68 -18.54 21.63 -10.83
C TRP A 68 -18.49 20.29 -10.09
N LYS A 69 -19.61 19.81 -9.51
CA LYS A 69 -19.67 18.52 -8.79
C LYS A 69 -19.49 17.35 -9.76
N GLU A 70 -20.11 17.42 -10.94
CA GLU A 70 -19.96 16.40 -11.98
C GLU A 70 -18.54 16.39 -12.56
N GLU A 71 -17.97 17.57 -12.79
CA GLU A 71 -16.58 17.69 -13.25
C GLU A 71 -15.60 17.12 -12.22
N LEU A 72 -15.79 17.45 -10.93
CA LEU A 72 -14.98 16.91 -9.85
C LEU A 72 -15.13 15.39 -9.73
N GLU A 73 -16.34 14.85 -9.87
CA GLU A 73 -16.58 13.40 -9.90
C GLU A 73 -15.80 12.72 -11.04
N CYS A 74 -15.80 13.31 -12.24
CA CYS A 74 -15.00 12.82 -13.36
C CYS A 74 -13.49 12.87 -13.06
N LEU A 75 -12.99 13.96 -12.46
CA LEU A 75 -11.58 14.12 -12.10
C LEU A 75 -11.15 13.12 -11.02
N VAL A 76 -11.95 12.92 -9.97
CA VAL A 76 -11.69 11.95 -8.91
C VAL A 76 -11.65 10.52 -9.48
N ARG A 77 -12.60 10.19 -10.36
CA ARG A 77 -12.60 8.90 -11.08
C ARG A 77 -11.39 8.75 -11.99
N GLY A 78 -10.89 9.83 -12.58
CA GLY A 78 -9.65 9.89 -13.37
C GLY A 78 -8.37 9.74 -12.52
N GLY A 79 -8.44 10.15 -11.25
CA GLY A 79 -7.41 9.98 -10.24
C GLY A 79 -6.76 11.26 -9.79
N LEU A 80 -6.58 11.36 -8.47
CA LEU A 80 -6.00 12.54 -7.87
C LEU A 80 -4.47 12.52 -8.03
N PRO A 81 -3.86 13.66 -8.40
CA PRO A 81 -2.41 13.80 -8.32
C PRO A 81 -1.93 13.55 -6.90
N MET A 82 -0.80 12.83 -6.75
CA MET A 82 -0.25 12.46 -5.44
C MET A 82 -0.10 13.66 -4.50
N ALA A 83 0.39 14.79 -5.03
CA ALA A 83 0.60 16.02 -4.27
C ALA A 83 -0.69 16.64 -3.70
N LEU A 84 -1.85 16.38 -4.31
CA LEU A 84 -3.12 16.98 -3.91
C LEU A 84 -3.95 16.07 -2.99
N ARG A 85 -3.62 14.77 -2.90
CA ARG A 85 -4.38 13.81 -2.07
C ARG A 85 -4.49 14.26 -0.63
N GLY A 86 -3.38 14.71 -0.04
CA GLY A 86 -3.34 15.20 1.32
C GLY A 86 -4.42 16.25 1.60
N GLU A 87 -4.52 17.29 0.78
CA GLU A 87 -5.50 18.38 0.98
C GLU A 87 -6.92 17.97 0.58
N LEU A 88 -7.08 17.29 -0.55
CA LEU A 88 -8.40 16.91 -1.05
C LEU A 88 -9.08 15.86 -0.16
N TRP A 89 -8.33 14.87 0.36
CA TRP A 89 -8.89 13.89 1.29
C TRP A 89 -9.35 14.54 2.60
N GLN A 90 -8.63 15.56 3.09
CA GLN A 90 -9.07 16.33 4.25
C GLN A 90 -10.37 17.09 3.97
N ALA A 91 -10.52 17.64 2.76
CA ALA A 91 -11.74 18.32 2.32
C ALA A 91 -12.92 17.35 2.18
N PHE A 92 -12.71 16.18 1.56
CA PHE A 92 -13.75 15.17 1.35
C PHE A 92 -14.29 14.62 2.68
N VAL A 93 -13.41 14.34 3.65
CA VAL A 93 -13.80 13.88 4.99
C VAL A 93 -14.39 15.02 5.85
N GLY A 94 -14.25 16.27 5.42
CA GLY A 94 -14.81 17.43 6.15
C GLY A 94 -14.08 17.76 7.45
N ILE A 95 -12.76 17.54 7.51
CA ILE A 95 -11.96 17.74 8.72
C ILE A 95 -12.07 19.16 9.28
N GLY A 96 -12.13 20.16 8.40
CA GLY A 96 -12.27 21.56 8.81
C GLY A 96 -13.51 21.83 9.65
N ALA A 97 -14.62 21.11 9.40
CA ALA A 97 -15.85 21.21 10.18
C ALA A 97 -15.81 20.39 11.47
N ARG A 98 -15.05 19.28 11.48
CA ARG A 98 -14.94 18.35 12.62
C ARG A 98 -13.92 18.79 13.67
N ARG A 99 -12.88 19.53 13.26
CA ARG A 99 -11.73 19.85 14.10
C ARG A 99 -12.10 20.70 15.32
N VAL A 100 -11.75 20.18 16.50
CA VAL A 100 -11.84 20.90 17.77
C VAL A 100 -10.43 21.16 18.30
N LYS A 101 -10.07 22.44 18.44
CA LYS A 101 -8.74 22.86 18.87
C LYS A 101 -8.42 22.34 20.28
N GLY A 102 -7.27 21.69 20.45
CA GLY A 102 -6.80 21.17 21.75
C GLY A 102 -7.39 19.82 22.14
N TYR A 103 -8.31 19.25 21.34
CA TYR A 103 -8.96 17.99 21.65
C TYR A 103 -7.99 16.81 21.51
N TYR A 104 -7.23 16.75 20.41
CA TYR A 104 -6.24 15.70 20.17
C TYR A 104 -5.18 15.67 21.29
N GLU A 105 -4.65 16.83 21.68
CA GLU A 105 -3.68 16.94 22.78
C GLU A 105 -4.28 16.50 24.12
N SER A 106 -5.55 16.82 24.37
CA SER A 106 -6.24 16.38 25.59
C SER A 106 -6.36 14.85 25.67
N LEU A 107 -6.55 14.19 24.52
CA LEU A 107 -6.60 12.73 24.43
C LEU A 107 -5.23 12.11 24.71
N LEU A 108 -4.13 12.78 24.38
CA LEU A 108 -2.76 12.29 24.63
C LEU A 108 -2.30 12.53 26.07
N GLY A 109 -2.63 13.70 26.64
CA GLY A 109 -2.17 14.16 27.97
C GLY A 109 -2.57 13.29 29.16
N VAL A 110 -3.51 12.35 29.00
CA VAL A 110 -3.91 11.39 30.05
C VAL A 110 -2.82 10.34 30.33
N VAL A 111 -1.75 10.25 29.53
CA VAL A 111 -0.63 9.30 29.74
C VAL A 111 0.40 9.80 30.76
N ASP A 112 0.58 11.11 30.93
CA ASP A 112 1.75 11.66 31.62
C ASP A 112 1.54 11.93 33.13
N GLY A 113 0.38 11.57 33.67
CA GLY A 113 0.04 11.74 35.09
C GLY A 113 0.47 10.57 36.01
N GLY A 114 1.29 9.65 35.51
CA GLY A 114 1.68 8.41 36.19
C GLY A 114 3.19 8.31 36.48
N GLY A 115 3.78 9.37 37.04
CA GLY A 115 5.17 9.38 37.49
C GLY A 115 5.31 10.13 38.82
N ASP A 116 5.81 9.42 39.84
CA ASP A 116 6.22 9.90 41.16
C ASP A 116 5.14 10.22 42.21
N SER A 117 4.67 9.17 42.89
CA SER A 117 4.40 9.24 44.34
C SER A 117 4.62 7.88 45.00
N LYS A 118 5.66 7.82 45.84
CA LYS A 118 5.99 6.71 46.74
C LYS A 118 4.85 6.42 47.73
N GLY A 119 4.45 5.16 47.80
CA GLY A 119 4.04 4.48 49.04
C GLY A 119 2.55 4.54 49.41
N SER A 120 1.81 3.47 49.09
CA SER A 120 0.95 2.75 50.06
C SER A 120 0.34 1.52 49.39
N ASP A 121 0.57 0.36 50.00
CA ASP A 121 -0.04 -0.93 49.65
C ASP A 121 -1.58 -0.86 49.67
N SER A 122 -2.22 -1.28 48.57
CA SER A 122 -3.48 -2.04 48.60
C SER A 122 -3.73 -2.70 47.24
N PRO A 123 -3.98 -4.03 47.18
CA PRO A 123 -4.30 -4.71 45.93
C PRO A 123 -5.81 -4.61 45.69
N THR A 124 -6.23 -3.64 44.89
CA THR A 124 -7.63 -3.50 44.48
C THR A 124 -7.75 -3.81 42.99
N LYS A 125 -8.12 -5.07 42.71
CA LYS A 125 -8.83 -5.55 41.51
C LYS A 125 -8.61 -4.75 40.22
N GLU A 126 -7.59 -5.14 39.46
CA GLU A 126 -7.61 -4.97 38.01
C GLU A 126 -8.68 -5.89 37.43
N CYS A 127 -9.86 -5.34 37.19
CA CYS A 127 -10.88 -5.95 36.35
C CYS A 127 -10.94 -5.17 35.03
N GLY A 128 -10.26 -5.73 34.03
CA GLY A 128 -10.55 -5.54 32.60
C GLY A 128 -10.03 -4.27 31.95
N ASP A 129 -8.73 -4.17 31.62
CA ASP A 129 -8.28 -3.27 30.53
C ASP A 129 -6.84 -3.50 30.02
N GLY A 130 -6.45 -4.76 29.85
CA GLY A 130 -5.09 -5.12 29.39
C GLY A 130 -4.90 -5.29 27.88
N LYS A 131 -5.93 -5.07 27.04
CA LYS A 131 -5.92 -5.49 25.63
C LYS A 131 -5.46 -4.46 24.57
N PRO A 132 -5.76 -3.14 24.66
CA PRO A 132 -5.54 -2.25 23.51
C PRO A 132 -4.05 -2.02 23.19
N LYS A 133 -3.24 -1.72 24.21
CA LYS A 133 -1.83 -1.31 24.02
C LYS A 133 -0.96 -2.41 23.42
N ALA A 134 -1.11 -3.66 23.91
CA ALA A 134 -0.29 -4.78 23.46
C ALA A 134 -0.53 -5.14 21.98
N SER A 135 -1.78 -5.05 21.49
CA SER A 135 -2.09 -5.31 20.08
C SER A 135 -1.56 -4.22 19.14
N GLN A 136 -1.61 -2.95 19.56
CA GLN A 136 -1.07 -1.83 18.79
C GLN A 136 0.44 -1.96 18.63
N ASP A 137 1.18 -2.17 19.74
CA ASP A 137 2.64 -2.23 19.71
C ASP A 137 3.20 -3.40 18.88
N LEU A 138 2.43 -4.48 18.72
CA LEU A 138 2.76 -5.59 17.82
C LEU A 138 2.52 -5.26 16.34
N ASP A 139 1.61 -4.33 16.05
CA ASP A 139 1.18 -3.99 14.69
C ASP A 139 1.99 -2.84 14.08
N LEU A 140 2.61 -2.01 14.92
CA LEU A 140 3.44 -0.89 14.48
C LEU A 140 4.64 -1.32 13.59
N PRO A 141 5.46 -2.31 13.96
CA PRO A 141 6.61 -2.71 13.15
C PRO A 141 6.25 -3.31 11.79
N ARG A 142 5.04 -3.85 11.64
CA ARG A 142 4.53 -4.46 10.39
C ARG A 142 3.74 -3.49 9.51
N THR A 143 3.58 -2.23 9.92
CA THR A 143 2.88 -1.19 9.14
C THR A 143 3.85 -0.49 8.20
N PHE A 144 3.77 -0.79 6.89
CA PHE A 144 4.70 -0.28 5.85
C PHE A 144 6.19 -0.40 6.22
N PRO A 145 6.69 -1.63 6.43
CA PRO A 145 8.06 -1.85 6.90
C PRO A 145 9.08 -1.24 5.91
N GLY A 146 10.01 -0.44 6.44
CA GLY A 146 11.07 0.19 5.66
C GLY A 146 10.66 1.47 4.91
N HIS A 147 9.43 1.97 5.06
CA HIS A 147 9.03 3.23 4.45
C HIS A 147 9.72 4.44 5.14
N PRO A 148 10.37 5.37 4.40
CA PRO A 148 11.16 6.46 4.99
C PRO A 148 10.38 7.35 5.97
N ALA A 149 9.11 7.62 5.68
CA ALA A 149 8.24 8.45 6.52
C ALA A 149 7.68 7.73 7.76
N LEU A 150 7.91 6.42 7.91
CA LEU A 150 7.56 5.62 9.08
C LEU A 150 8.83 5.11 9.77
N ASP A 151 9.77 6.04 9.97
CA ASP A 151 10.93 5.89 10.84
C ASP A 151 10.51 5.84 12.33
N GLU A 152 11.44 6.03 13.26
CA GLU A 152 11.12 5.96 14.68
C GLU A 152 10.12 7.04 15.12
N ASP A 153 10.25 8.26 14.59
CA ASP A 153 9.33 9.37 14.86
C ASP A 153 7.97 9.14 14.22
N GLY A 154 7.93 8.67 12.97
CA GLY A 154 6.69 8.29 12.28
C GLY A 154 5.94 7.17 12.99
N ARG A 155 6.65 6.15 13.51
CA ARG A 155 6.05 5.08 14.33
C ARG A 155 5.52 5.61 15.65
N ASN A 156 6.21 6.56 16.27
CA ASN A 156 5.72 7.22 17.48
C ASN A 156 4.47 8.07 17.21
N ALA A 157 4.40 8.77 16.08
CA ALA A 157 3.20 9.48 15.62
C ALA A 157 2.03 8.51 15.39
N LEU A 158 2.28 7.38 14.71
CA LEU A 158 1.29 6.31 14.53
C LEU A 158 0.76 5.77 15.87
N ARG A 159 1.65 5.55 16.85
CA ARG A 159 1.24 5.12 18.21
C ARG A 159 0.31 6.13 18.86
N ARG A 160 0.68 7.42 18.85
CA ARG A 160 -0.11 8.50 19.45
C ARG A 160 -1.48 8.61 18.80
N LEU A 161 -1.51 8.56 17.46
CA LEU A 161 -2.73 8.64 16.66
C LEU A 161 -3.72 7.51 17.01
N LEU A 162 -3.26 6.26 16.98
CA LEU A 162 -4.09 5.10 17.31
C LEU A 162 -4.53 5.08 18.77
N THR A 163 -3.67 5.56 19.69
CA THR A 163 -4.01 5.70 21.11
C THR A 163 -5.10 6.74 21.31
N ALA A 164 -4.98 7.90 20.64
CA ALA A 164 -5.97 8.96 20.69
C ALA A 164 -7.31 8.48 20.11
N TYR A 165 -7.29 7.78 18.97
CA TYR A 165 -8.51 7.21 18.38
C TYR A 165 -9.20 6.20 19.31
N ALA A 166 -8.45 5.25 19.89
CA ALA A 166 -9.02 4.26 20.81
C ALA A 166 -9.66 4.91 22.06
N ARG A 167 -9.16 6.09 22.47
CA ARG A 167 -9.77 6.90 23.56
C ARG A 167 -10.96 7.72 23.10
N HIS A 168 -10.94 8.19 21.86
CA HIS A 168 -12.06 8.92 21.26
C HIS A 168 -13.31 8.03 21.16
N ASN A 169 -13.13 6.78 20.72
CA ASN A 169 -14.22 5.81 20.59
C ASN A 169 -13.91 4.50 21.36
N PRO A 170 -14.17 4.45 22.69
CA PRO A 170 -13.87 3.27 23.52
C PRO A 170 -14.70 2.03 23.16
N SER A 171 -15.87 2.20 22.54
CA SER A 171 -16.72 1.07 22.13
C SER A 171 -16.13 0.25 21.00
N VAL A 172 -15.38 0.90 20.10
CA VAL A 172 -14.65 0.23 19.01
C VAL A 172 -13.22 -0.07 19.46
N GLY A 173 -12.58 0.89 20.13
CA GLY A 173 -11.18 0.80 20.53
C GLY A 173 -10.25 0.72 19.31
N TYR A 174 -9.26 -0.16 19.38
CA TYR A 174 -8.36 -0.44 18.26
C TYR A 174 -8.74 -1.76 17.59
N CYS A 175 -9.05 -1.69 16.31
CA CYS A 175 -9.25 -2.85 15.47
C CYS A 175 -8.02 -3.10 14.60
N GLN A 176 -7.65 -4.38 14.47
CA GLN A 176 -6.63 -4.81 13.52
C GLN A 176 -7.00 -4.32 12.11
N ALA A 177 -6.03 -3.78 11.38
CA ALA A 177 -6.14 -3.02 10.12
C ALA A 177 -6.15 -1.49 10.27
N MET A 178 -6.61 -0.93 11.39
CA MET A 178 -6.60 0.53 11.60
C MET A 178 -5.19 1.13 11.56
N ASN A 179 -4.17 0.36 11.95
CA ASN A 179 -2.77 0.74 11.82
C ASN A 179 -2.40 1.11 10.38
N PHE A 180 -2.92 0.39 9.39
CA PHE A 180 -2.63 0.68 7.98
C PHE A 180 -3.38 1.92 7.50
N PHE A 181 -4.62 2.17 7.96
CA PHE A 181 -5.37 3.39 7.64
C PHE A 181 -4.66 4.62 8.22
N ALA A 182 -4.33 4.54 9.51
CA ALA A 182 -3.58 5.57 10.22
C ALA A 182 -2.22 5.83 9.57
N GLY A 183 -1.50 4.78 9.20
CA GLY A 183 -0.23 4.88 8.48
C GLY A 183 -0.39 5.59 7.14
N LEU A 184 -1.35 5.17 6.30
CA LEU A 184 -1.64 5.80 5.01
C LEU A 184 -1.96 7.29 5.16
N LEU A 185 -2.79 7.65 6.13
CA LEU A 185 -3.15 9.05 6.39
C LEU A 185 -1.91 9.85 6.82
N LEU A 186 -1.06 9.31 7.70
CA LEU A 186 0.18 9.96 8.13
C LEU A 186 1.19 10.18 7.00
N LEU A 187 1.14 9.38 5.93
CA LEU A 187 1.97 9.60 4.75
C LEU A 187 1.52 10.81 3.91
N LEU A 188 0.27 11.26 4.07
CA LEU A 188 -0.35 12.27 3.20
C LEU A 188 -0.70 13.57 3.93
N MET A 189 -0.78 13.56 5.26
CA MET A 189 -1.14 14.73 6.06
C MET A 189 -0.49 14.72 7.44
N SER A 190 -0.55 15.87 8.13
CA SER A 190 -0.03 16.00 9.50
C SER A 190 -0.75 15.09 10.51
N GLU A 191 -0.07 14.76 11.62
CA GLU A 191 -0.58 13.84 12.65
C GLU A 191 -1.99 14.20 13.15
N GLU A 192 -2.25 15.46 13.50
CA GLU A 192 -3.57 15.87 13.97
C GLU A 192 -4.64 15.76 12.88
N ASN A 193 -4.29 16.11 11.63
CA ASN A 193 -5.23 15.98 10.52
C ASN A 193 -5.52 14.52 10.22
N ALA A 194 -4.52 13.64 10.29
CA ALA A 194 -4.71 12.20 10.14
C ALA A 194 -5.65 11.64 11.22
N PHE A 195 -5.62 12.18 12.45
CA PHE A 195 -6.52 11.76 13.52
C PHE A 195 -7.98 12.12 13.19
N TRP A 196 -8.20 13.36 12.74
CA TRP A 196 -9.53 13.81 12.36
C TRP A 196 -10.04 13.11 11.09
N ALA A 197 -9.15 12.81 10.14
CA ALA A 197 -9.47 12.02 8.95
C ALA A 197 -9.92 10.61 9.34
N LEU A 198 -9.13 9.92 10.17
CA LEU A 198 -9.48 8.58 10.65
C LEU A 198 -10.81 8.60 11.40
N THR A 199 -11.01 9.58 12.28
CA THR A 199 -12.27 9.76 13.02
C THR A 199 -13.45 9.96 12.07
N GLY A 200 -13.34 10.85 11.08
CA GLY A 200 -14.41 11.08 10.11
C GLY A 200 -14.74 9.84 9.27
N ILE A 201 -13.73 9.12 8.78
CA ILE A 201 -13.93 7.88 8.03
C ILE A 201 -14.67 6.85 8.89
N MET A 202 -14.23 6.65 10.13
CA MET A 202 -14.78 5.63 11.00
C MET A 202 -16.21 5.95 11.48
N ASP A 203 -16.48 7.22 11.82
CA ASP A 203 -17.77 7.66 12.33
C ASP A 203 -18.82 7.80 11.23
N ASP A 204 -18.45 8.40 10.09
CA ASP A 204 -19.44 8.75 9.07
C ASP A 204 -19.62 7.63 8.04
N TYR A 205 -18.54 6.95 7.65
CA TYR A 205 -18.58 6.03 6.50
C TYR A 205 -18.73 4.57 6.97
N PHE A 206 -18.16 4.27 8.14
CA PHE A 206 -18.06 2.93 8.71
C PHE A 206 -18.73 2.81 10.10
N GLU A 207 -19.77 3.62 10.35
CA GLU A 207 -20.53 3.56 11.60
C GLU A 207 -20.99 2.13 11.90
N GLY A 208 -20.67 1.63 13.09
CA GLY A 208 -21.04 0.28 13.54
C GLY A 208 -20.33 -0.88 12.83
N TYR A 209 -19.50 -0.61 11.81
CA TYR A 209 -18.83 -1.62 10.98
C TYR A 209 -17.78 -2.42 11.76
N PHE A 210 -17.05 -1.72 12.62
CA PHE A 210 -15.97 -2.26 13.46
C PHE A 210 -16.40 -2.49 14.92
N SER A 211 -17.71 -2.61 15.17
CA SER A 211 -18.23 -2.98 16.49
C SER A 211 -17.78 -4.39 16.90
N GLU A 212 -17.84 -4.73 18.19
CA GLU A 212 -17.49 -6.09 18.70
C GLU A 212 -18.31 -7.20 18.00
N GLU A 213 -19.57 -6.90 17.69
CA GLU A 213 -20.48 -7.82 17.01
C GLU A 213 -20.32 -7.81 15.47
N MET A 214 -19.67 -6.79 14.91
CA MET A 214 -19.40 -6.62 13.48
C MET A 214 -20.66 -6.79 12.60
N ILE A 215 -21.82 -6.34 13.09
CA ILE A 215 -23.12 -6.59 12.43
C ILE A 215 -23.10 -6.02 11.01
N GLU A 216 -22.72 -4.75 10.84
CA GLU A 216 -22.76 -4.10 9.53
C GLU A 216 -21.76 -4.71 8.54
N SER A 217 -20.63 -5.25 9.03
CA SER A 217 -19.68 -6.01 8.20
C SER A 217 -20.27 -7.33 7.71
N GLN A 218 -20.94 -8.08 8.59
CA GLN A 218 -21.63 -9.32 8.20
C GLN A 218 -22.78 -9.05 7.24
N VAL A 219 -23.52 -7.97 7.43
CA VAL A 219 -24.59 -7.54 6.50
C VAL A 219 -24.00 -7.24 5.12
N ASP A 220 -22.93 -6.44 5.06
CA ASP A 220 -22.29 -6.08 3.79
C ASP A 220 -21.70 -7.29 3.07
N GLN A 221 -21.23 -8.32 3.79
CA GLN A 221 -20.81 -9.60 3.19
C GLN A 221 -21.97 -10.32 2.49
N LEU A 222 -23.16 -10.37 3.11
CA LEU A 222 -24.36 -10.96 2.50
C LEU A 222 -24.87 -10.15 1.32
N VAL A 223 -24.82 -8.81 1.42
CA VAL A 223 -25.15 -7.91 0.30
C VAL A 223 -24.24 -8.18 -0.88
N LEU A 224 -22.92 -8.30 -0.65
CA LEU A 224 -21.97 -8.60 -1.71
C LEU A 224 -22.25 -9.98 -2.32
N GLU A 225 -22.52 -10.99 -1.51
CA GLU A 225 -22.85 -12.33 -2.01
C GLU A 225 -24.07 -12.32 -2.93
N GLU A 226 -25.12 -11.57 -2.58
CA GLU A 226 -26.29 -11.37 -3.44
C GLU A 226 -25.91 -10.68 -4.75
N LEU A 227 -25.16 -9.57 -4.70
CA LEU A 227 -24.72 -8.84 -5.89
C LEU A 227 -23.85 -9.70 -6.83
N VAL A 228 -22.93 -10.48 -6.27
CA VAL A 228 -22.06 -11.38 -7.05
C VAL A 228 -22.88 -12.52 -7.66
N ARG A 229 -23.87 -13.07 -6.93
CA ARG A 229 -24.76 -14.11 -7.46
C ARG A 229 -25.65 -13.59 -8.59
N GLU A 230 -26.13 -12.35 -8.49
CA GLU A 230 -26.89 -11.70 -9.55
C GLU A 230 -26.03 -11.44 -10.81
N LYS A 231 -24.79 -10.99 -10.63
CA LYS A 231 -23.90 -10.61 -11.75
C LYS A 231 -23.15 -11.78 -12.38
N PHE A 232 -22.69 -12.72 -11.55
CA PHE A 232 -21.81 -13.82 -11.95
C PHE A 232 -22.33 -15.18 -11.48
N PRO A 233 -23.55 -15.59 -11.88
CA PRO A 233 -24.17 -16.84 -11.38
C PRO A 233 -23.32 -18.08 -11.68
N LYS A 234 -22.61 -18.11 -12.82
CA LYS A 234 -21.70 -19.23 -13.17
C LYS A 234 -20.51 -19.34 -12.20
N LEU A 235 -19.92 -18.20 -11.83
CA LEU A 235 -18.80 -18.16 -10.90
C LEU A 235 -19.25 -18.60 -9.51
N VAL A 236 -20.37 -18.07 -9.03
CA VAL A 236 -20.92 -18.45 -7.71
C VAL A 236 -21.25 -19.93 -7.65
N ASN A 237 -21.93 -20.49 -8.67
CA ASN A 237 -22.23 -21.91 -8.71
C ASN A 237 -20.96 -22.79 -8.69
N HIS A 238 -19.89 -22.34 -9.34
CA HIS A 238 -18.61 -23.04 -9.33
C HIS A 238 -17.94 -22.97 -7.95
N LEU A 239 -17.91 -21.79 -7.33
CA LEU A 239 -17.36 -21.62 -5.97
C LEU A 239 -18.18 -22.40 -4.94
N ASP A 240 -19.50 -22.42 -5.05
CA ASP A 240 -20.41 -23.21 -4.20
C ASP A 240 -20.14 -24.72 -4.37
N TYR A 241 -19.92 -25.19 -5.61
CA TYR A 241 -19.52 -26.58 -5.88
C TYR A 241 -18.18 -26.95 -5.20
N LEU A 242 -17.24 -26.02 -5.18
CA LEU A 242 -15.95 -26.19 -4.49
C LEU A 242 -16.05 -26.00 -2.96
N GLY A 243 -17.19 -25.55 -2.43
CA GLY A 243 -17.37 -25.24 -1.02
C GLY A 243 -16.69 -23.93 -0.57
N VAL A 244 -16.40 -23.02 -1.50
CA VAL A 244 -15.80 -21.72 -1.23
C VAL A 244 -16.88 -20.64 -1.19
N GLN A 245 -17.09 -20.03 -0.03
CA GLN A 245 -18.03 -18.91 0.09
C GLN A 245 -17.33 -17.59 -0.25
N VAL A 246 -18.00 -16.75 -1.06
CA VAL A 246 -17.50 -15.42 -1.45
C VAL A 246 -17.21 -14.56 -0.21
N ALA A 247 -18.02 -14.68 0.84
CA ALA A 247 -17.87 -13.95 2.10
C ALA A 247 -16.51 -14.19 2.78
N TRP A 248 -15.94 -15.40 2.70
CA TRP A 248 -14.64 -15.71 3.32
C TRP A 248 -13.48 -14.96 2.69
N VAL A 249 -13.61 -14.65 1.40
CA VAL A 249 -12.56 -13.97 0.63
C VAL A 249 -12.75 -12.46 0.68
N ALA A 250 -13.99 -11.99 0.57
CA ALA A 250 -14.29 -10.57 0.55
C ALA A 250 -14.30 -9.92 1.93
N GLY A 251 -14.51 -10.68 3.01
CA GLY A 251 -14.45 -10.17 4.39
C GLY A 251 -13.14 -9.41 4.68
N PRO A 252 -11.96 -10.02 4.45
CA PRO A 252 -10.68 -9.32 4.55
C PRO A 252 -10.57 -8.07 3.68
N TRP A 253 -11.08 -8.09 2.43
CA TRP A 253 -11.04 -6.93 1.54
C TRP A 253 -11.77 -5.72 2.10
N PHE A 254 -12.98 -5.92 2.64
CA PHE A 254 -13.76 -4.81 3.18
C PHE A 254 -13.23 -4.35 4.54
N LEU A 255 -12.83 -5.28 5.40
CA LEU A 255 -12.29 -4.94 6.73
C LEU A 255 -10.98 -4.17 6.65
N SER A 256 -10.16 -4.44 5.63
CA SER A 256 -8.95 -3.67 5.37
C SER A 256 -9.16 -2.54 4.38
N ILE A 257 -10.38 -2.25 3.88
CA ILE A 257 -10.61 -1.25 2.83
C ILE A 257 -9.58 -1.40 1.68
N TYR A 258 -9.35 -2.67 1.29
CA TYR A 258 -8.35 -3.12 0.31
C TYR A 258 -6.87 -2.88 0.64
N MET A 259 -6.55 -2.29 1.79
CA MET A 259 -5.18 -2.16 2.29
C MET A 259 -4.52 -3.53 2.38
N ASN A 260 -3.27 -3.60 1.90
CA ASN A 260 -2.43 -4.81 1.81
C ASN A 260 -3.02 -5.96 0.97
N MET A 261 -4.13 -5.73 0.27
CA MET A 261 -4.72 -6.70 -0.66
C MET A 261 -4.42 -6.31 -2.12
N LEU A 262 -4.49 -5.01 -2.42
CA LEU A 262 -4.19 -4.46 -3.74
C LEU A 262 -2.83 -3.74 -3.74
N PRO A 263 -2.19 -3.57 -4.91
CA PRO A 263 -1.02 -2.70 -5.05
C PRO A 263 -1.28 -1.28 -4.56
N TRP A 264 -0.26 -0.62 -4.05
CA TRP A 264 -0.35 0.71 -3.43
C TRP A 264 -1.07 1.75 -4.30
N GLU A 265 -0.69 1.85 -5.57
CA GLU A 265 -1.33 2.80 -6.50
C GLU A 265 -2.82 2.51 -6.68
N THR A 266 -3.22 1.24 -6.70
CA THR A 266 -4.62 0.83 -6.79
C THR A 266 -5.39 1.20 -5.53
N VAL A 267 -4.80 0.97 -4.36
CA VAL A 267 -5.38 1.37 -3.07
C VAL A 267 -5.68 2.87 -3.05
N LEU A 268 -4.72 3.72 -3.42
CA LEU A 268 -4.93 5.17 -3.43
C LEU A 268 -6.09 5.58 -4.34
N ARG A 269 -6.22 4.94 -5.51
CA ARG A 269 -7.27 5.23 -6.48
C ARG A 269 -8.66 4.81 -5.98
N VAL A 270 -8.74 3.68 -5.28
CA VAL A 270 -9.99 3.25 -4.61
C VAL A 270 -10.36 4.22 -3.48
N TRP A 271 -9.37 4.65 -2.70
CA TRP A 271 -9.56 5.61 -1.61
C TRP A 271 -9.95 7.01 -2.11
N ASP A 272 -9.40 7.48 -3.24
CA ASP A 272 -9.79 8.75 -3.86
C ASP A 272 -11.32 8.82 -4.06
N VAL A 273 -11.91 7.76 -4.64
CA VAL A 273 -13.36 7.67 -4.90
C VAL A 273 -14.16 7.40 -3.62
N LEU A 274 -13.68 6.49 -2.75
CA LEU A 274 -14.35 6.19 -1.49
C LEU A 274 -14.47 7.43 -0.60
N LEU A 275 -13.41 8.23 -0.53
CA LEU A 275 -13.40 9.45 0.28
C LEU A 275 -14.33 10.51 -0.30
N PHE A 276 -14.33 10.68 -1.62
CA PHE A 276 -15.20 11.61 -2.32
C PHE A 276 -16.69 11.24 -2.21
N ASP A 277 -17.04 9.97 -2.41
CA ASP A 277 -18.44 9.49 -2.36
C ASP A 277 -19.01 9.55 -0.92
N GLY A 278 -18.14 9.50 0.09
CA GLY A 278 -18.55 9.63 1.49
C GLY A 278 -19.29 8.41 2.05
N ASN A 279 -19.19 7.25 1.40
CA ASN A 279 -19.95 6.04 1.74
C ASN A 279 -19.22 4.76 1.28
N ARG A 280 -19.84 3.61 1.53
CA ARG A 280 -19.25 2.27 1.29
C ARG A 280 -19.45 1.74 -0.13
N VAL A 281 -20.12 2.47 -1.04
CA VAL A 281 -20.43 2.01 -2.41
C VAL A 281 -19.18 1.54 -3.15
N MET A 282 -18.08 2.30 -3.03
CA MET A 282 -16.84 1.99 -3.73
C MET A 282 -16.27 0.61 -3.35
N LEU A 283 -16.55 0.11 -2.15
CA LEU A 283 -16.13 -1.25 -1.75
C LEU A 283 -16.81 -2.31 -2.62
N PHE A 284 -18.12 -2.22 -2.78
CA PHE A 284 -18.90 -3.18 -3.56
C PHE A 284 -18.54 -3.12 -5.04
N ARG A 285 -18.42 -1.90 -5.60
CA ARG A 285 -18.02 -1.70 -6.99
C ARG A 285 -16.64 -2.29 -7.28
N THR A 286 -15.69 -2.09 -6.37
CA THR A 286 -14.34 -2.65 -6.48
C THR A 286 -14.37 -4.18 -6.39
N ALA A 287 -15.09 -4.76 -5.43
CA ALA A 287 -15.22 -6.21 -5.32
C ALA A 287 -15.83 -6.84 -6.58
N LEU A 288 -16.89 -6.25 -7.13
CA LEU A 288 -17.51 -6.75 -8.36
C LEU A 288 -16.56 -6.66 -9.56
N ALA A 289 -15.81 -5.57 -9.71
CA ALA A 289 -14.80 -5.43 -10.75
C ALA A 289 -13.67 -6.47 -10.61
N LEU A 290 -13.21 -6.75 -9.39
CA LEU A 290 -12.24 -7.82 -9.13
C LEU A 290 -12.81 -9.20 -9.49
N MET A 291 -14.07 -9.48 -9.13
CA MET A 291 -14.74 -10.73 -9.49
C MET A 291 -14.94 -10.86 -11.01
N GLU A 292 -15.16 -9.76 -11.73
CA GLU A 292 -15.21 -9.74 -13.19
C GLU A 292 -13.85 -10.10 -13.79
N LEU A 293 -12.79 -9.47 -13.29
CA LEU A 293 -11.44 -9.64 -13.80
C LEU A 293 -10.91 -11.06 -13.55
N TYR A 294 -11.17 -11.62 -12.36
CA TYR A 294 -10.65 -12.94 -11.98
C TYR A 294 -11.62 -14.07 -12.26
N GLY A 295 -12.90 -13.78 -12.49
CA GLY A 295 -13.95 -14.76 -12.73
C GLY A 295 -13.59 -15.81 -13.78
N PRO A 296 -13.02 -15.45 -14.95
CA PRO A 296 -12.61 -16.42 -15.96
C PRO A 296 -11.57 -17.43 -15.45
N ALA A 297 -10.59 -16.98 -14.66
CA ALA A 297 -9.57 -17.85 -14.10
C ALA A 297 -10.11 -18.70 -12.93
N LEU A 298 -10.96 -18.12 -12.09
CA LEU A 298 -11.58 -18.82 -10.96
C LEU A 298 -12.48 -19.98 -11.36
N VAL A 299 -13.17 -19.88 -12.50
CA VAL A 299 -13.99 -20.99 -13.01
C VAL A 299 -13.15 -22.18 -13.48
N THR A 300 -11.83 -22.01 -13.67
CA THR A 300 -10.92 -23.09 -14.10
C THR A 300 -10.32 -23.88 -12.94
N THR A 301 -10.48 -23.41 -11.70
CA THR A 301 -9.92 -24.06 -10.51
C THR A 301 -10.65 -25.37 -10.22
N LYS A 302 -9.93 -26.35 -9.67
CA LYS A 302 -10.45 -27.72 -9.47
C LYS A 302 -10.83 -28.03 -8.02
N ASP A 303 -10.23 -27.31 -7.08
CA ASP A 303 -10.50 -27.45 -5.65
C ASP A 303 -10.49 -26.09 -4.93
N ALA A 304 -10.94 -26.11 -3.68
CA ALA A 304 -11.06 -24.93 -2.84
C ALA A 304 -9.71 -24.25 -2.56
N GLY A 305 -8.64 -25.02 -2.41
CA GLY A 305 -7.30 -24.51 -2.13
C GLY A 305 -6.76 -23.70 -3.30
N ASP A 306 -6.90 -24.22 -4.52
CA ASP A 306 -6.55 -23.53 -5.75
C ASP A 306 -7.34 -22.21 -5.90
N ALA A 307 -8.65 -22.24 -5.64
CA ALA A 307 -9.50 -21.05 -5.72
C ALA A 307 -9.10 -19.96 -4.73
N VAL A 308 -8.84 -20.33 -3.47
CA VAL A 308 -8.41 -19.40 -2.43
C VAL A 308 -7.02 -18.84 -2.74
N THR A 309 -6.08 -19.68 -3.15
CA THR A 309 -4.71 -19.26 -3.53
C THR A 309 -4.74 -18.31 -4.71
N LEU A 310 -5.59 -18.57 -5.70
CA LEU A 310 -5.77 -17.70 -6.86
C LEU A 310 -6.37 -16.34 -6.44
N LEU A 311 -7.39 -16.32 -5.59
CA LEU A 311 -7.96 -15.07 -5.07
C LEU A 311 -6.96 -14.25 -4.26
N GLN A 312 -6.10 -14.90 -3.48
CA GLN A 312 -5.06 -14.24 -2.68
C GLN A 312 -3.91 -13.71 -3.54
N SER A 313 -3.48 -14.47 -4.55
CA SER A 313 -2.36 -14.09 -5.44
C SER A 313 -2.75 -13.04 -6.48
N LEU A 314 -4.00 -13.09 -6.98
CA LEU A 314 -4.45 -12.19 -8.04
C LEU A 314 -4.73 -10.77 -7.55
N ALA A 315 -5.23 -10.61 -6.31
CA ALA A 315 -5.43 -9.29 -5.72
C ALA A 315 -4.14 -8.46 -5.75
N GLY A 316 -2.99 -9.09 -5.45
CA GLY A 316 -1.67 -8.45 -5.53
C GLY A 316 -1.13 -8.22 -6.94
N SER A 317 -1.74 -8.80 -7.99
CA SER A 317 -1.32 -8.67 -9.39
C SER A 317 -2.18 -7.74 -10.25
N THR A 318 -3.15 -7.03 -9.64
CA THR A 318 -3.92 -5.98 -10.33
C THR A 318 -3.13 -4.68 -10.42
N PHE A 319 -2.29 -4.59 -11.44
CA PHE A 319 -1.41 -3.44 -11.65
C PHE A 319 -2.07 -2.29 -12.42
N ASP A 320 -3.18 -2.51 -13.13
CA ASP A 320 -3.90 -1.43 -13.82
C ASP A 320 -4.97 -0.80 -12.91
N SER A 321 -4.51 0.09 -12.03
CA SER A 321 -5.35 0.82 -11.08
C SER A 321 -6.43 1.67 -11.77
N SER A 322 -6.13 2.22 -12.94
CA SER A 322 -7.06 3.07 -13.70
C SER A 322 -8.18 2.24 -14.32
N GLN A 323 -7.84 1.10 -14.93
CA GLN A 323 -8.83 0.20 -15.51
C GLN A 323 -9.74 -0.41 -14.44
N LEU A 324 -9.20 -0.79 -13.27
CA LEU A 324 -10.00 -1.31 -12.17
C LEU A 324 -11.02 -0.28 -11.68
N VAL A 325 -10.59 0.95 -11.37
CA VAL A 325 -11.49 2.00 -10.90
C VAL A 325 -12.51 2.40 -11.97
N LEU A 326 -12.09 2.46 -13.25
CA LEU A 326 -13.02 2.72 -14.35
C LEU A 326 -14.09 1.63 -14.45
N THR A 327 -13.71 0.36 -14.38
CA THR A 327 -14.63 -0.79 -14.40
C THR A 327 -15.56 -0.75 -13.18
N ALA A 328 -15.02 -0.47 -11.99
CA ALA A 328 -15.81 -0.32 -10.78
C ALA A 328 -16.86 0.80 -10.91
N CYS A 329 -16.45 2.01 -11.30
CA CYS A 329 -17.34 3.16 -11.37
C CYS A 329 -18.34 3.09 -12.53
N MET A 330 -17.90 2.70 -13.72
CA MET A 330 -18.73 2.68 -14.93
C MET A 330 -19.50 1.38 -15.10
N GLY A 331 -18.84 0.23 -14.89
CA GLY A 331 -19.45 -1.10 -15.05
C GLY A 331 -20.49 -1.42 -13.97
N TYR A 332 -20.34 -0.84 -12.78
CA TYR A 332 -21.22 -1.07 -11.63
C TYR A 332 -21.91 0.21 -11.13
N GLN A 333 -22.18 1.16 -12.03
CA GLN A 333 -22.88 2.40 -11.69
C GLN A 333 -24.25 2.16 -11.02
N ALA A 334 -24.95 1.09 -11.42
CA ALA A 334 -26.24 0.68 -10.85
C ALA A 334 -26.15 0.09 -9.42
N VAL A 335 -24.94 -0.01 -8.86
CA VAL A 335 -24.72 -0.25 -7.43
C VAL A 335 -24.50 1.13 -6.82
N ASP A 336 -25.56 1.72 -6.29
CA ASP A 336 -25.55 3.01 -5.59
C ASP A 336 -25.94 2.82 -4.11
N GLU A 337 -25.81 3.89 -3.33
CA GLU A 337 -26.04 3.81 -1.88
C GLU A 337 -27.52 3.48 -1.56
N ALA A 338 -28.47 3.93 -2.39
CA ALA A 338 -29.88 3.62 -2.21
C ALA A 338 -30.14 2.11 -2.35
N ARG A 339 -29.62 1.49 -3.40
CA ARG A 339 -29.73 0.05 -3.62
C ARG A 339 -29.01 -0.75 -2.53
N LEU A 340 -27.81 -0.32 -2.12
CA LEU A 340 -27.09 -0.98 -1.04
C LEU A 340 -27.88 -0.90 0.26
N GLN A 341 -28.50 0.23 0.56
CA GLN A 341 -29.32 0.38 1.76
C GLN A 341 -30.54 -0.55 1.75
N ASP A 342 -31.20 -0.71 0.61
CA ASP A 342 -32.32 -1.67 0.46
C ASP A 342 -31.86 -3.12 0.71
N LEU A 343 -30.71 -3.51 0.14
CA LEU A 343 -30.14 -4.84 0.36
C LEU A 343 -29.68 -5.03 1.82
N ARG A 344 -29.09 -4.01 2.45
CA ARG A 344 -28.73 -4.05 3.89
C ARG A 344 -29.97 -4.24 4.75
N ASN A 345 -31.05 -3.50 4.48
CA ASN A 345 -32.32 -3.61 5.20
C ASN A 345 -32.94 -5.01 5.05
N LYS A 346 -32.79 -5.64 3.87
CA LYS A 346 -33.21 -7.01 3.61
C LYS A 346 -32.42 -8.04 4.43
N HIS A 347 -31.10 -7.90 4.51
CA HIS A 347 -30.21 -8.90 5.13
C HIS A 347 -30.00 -8.72 6.64
N ARG A 348 -30.08 -7.50 7.17
CA ARG A 348 -29.84 -7.19 8.59
C ARG A 348 -30.64 -8.06 9.58
N PRO A 349 -31.95 -8.33 9.38
CA PRO A 349 -32.69 -9.21 10.27
C PRO A 349 -32.14 -10.64 10.35
N SER A 350 -31.62 -11.17 9.23
CA SER A 350 -31.04 -12.50 9.16
C SER A 350 -29.77 -12.60 10.01
N VAL A 351 -28.89 -11.59 9.90
CA VAL A 351 -27.66 -11.50 10.71
C VAL A 351 -27.99 -11.43 12.20
N LEU A 352 -28.88 -10.53 12.60
CA LEU A 352 -29.30 -10.38 13.99
C LEU A 352 -29.87 -11.68 14.56
N SER A 353 -30.73 -12.37 13.81
CA SER A 353 -31.31 -13.65 14.24
C SER A 353 -30.25 -14.75 14.39
N SER A 354 -29.27 -14.81 13.48
CA SER A 354 -28.17 -15.77 13.51
C SER A 354 -27.26 -15.53 14.74
N MET A 355 -27.00 -14.28 15.07
CA MET A 355 -26.25 -13.89 16.26
C MET A 355 -26.99 -14.22 17.55
N GLU A 356 -28.28 -13.91 17.62
CA GLU A 356 -29.11 -14.24 18.78
C GLU A 356 -29.17 -15.76 19.01
N ASN A 357 -29.29 -16.55 17.94
CA ASN A 357 -29.25 -18.01 18.01
C ASN A 357 -27.90 -18.53 18.52
N ARG A 358 -26.79 -17.93 18.08
CA ARG A 358 -25.45 -18.26 18.57
C ARG A 358 -25.27 -17.92 20.06
N ALA A 359 -25.78 -16.76 20.49
CA ALA A 359 -25.76 -16.35 21.90
C ALA A 359 -26.61 -17.29 22.78
N LYS A 360 -27.82 -17.65 22.33
CA LYS A 360 -28.68 -18.64 22.99
C LYS A 360 -28.02 -20.01 23.06
N GLY A 361 -27.36 -20.45 21.99
CA GLY A 361 -26.60 -21.71 21.95
C GLY A 361 -25.46 -21.75 22.98
N LEU A 362 -24.70 -20.66 23.10
CA LEU A 362 -23.64 -20.53 24.10
C LEU A 362 -24.18 -20.54 25.54
N LEU A 363 -25.31 -19.87 25.79
CA LEU A 363 -25.99 -19.88 27.09
C LEU A 363 -26.54 -21.28 27.43
N ALA A 364 -27.15 -21.96 26.47
CA ALA A 364 -27.64 -23.32 26.62
C ALA A 364 -26.49 -24.28 26.96
N TRP A 365 -25.37 -24.21 26.23
CA TRP A 365 -24.17 -25.01 26.49
C TRP A 365 -23.58 -24.73 27.89
N ARG A 366 -23.53 -23.46 28.31
CA ARG A 366 -23.06 -23.09 29.66
C ARG A 366 -24.01 -23.60 30.76
N SER A 367 -25.32 -23.64 30.49
CA SER A 367 -26.33 -24.17 31.41
C SER A 367 -26.26 -25.69 31.56
N THR A 368 -26.00 -26.43 30.48
CA THR A 368 -25.82 -27.90 30.51
C THR A 368 -24.57 -28.30 31.28
N ASN A 369 -23.48 -27.54 31.16
CA ASN A 369 -22.27 -27.76 31.96
C ASN A 369 -22.53 -27.51 33.46
N GLY A 370 -23.33 -26.49 33.82
CA GLY A 370 -23.72 -26.23 35.20
C GLY A 370 -24.61 -27.32 35.83
N LEU A 371 -25.46 -27.97 35.03
CA LEU A 371 -26.27 -29.13 35.45
C LEU A 371 -25.43 -30.39 35.64
N ALA A 372 -24.46 -30.63 34.76
CA ALA A 372 -23.49 -31.73 34.89
C ALA A 372 -22.64 -31.58 36.16
N SER A 373 -22.18 -30.37 36.48
CA SER A 373 -21.44 -30.09 37.72
C SER A 373 -22.29 -30.29 38.98
N LYS A 374 -23.61 -29.99 38.92
CA LYS A 374 -24.53 -30.21 40.05
C LYS A 374 -24.85 -31.69 40.29
N LEU A 375 -24.96 -32.50 39.23
CA LEU A 375 -25.14 -33.95 39.33
C LEU A 375 -23.89 -34.64 39.93
N TYR A 376 -22.70 -34.11 39.68
CA TYR A 376 -21.46 -34.62 40.26
C TYR A 376 -21.34 -34.35 41.77
N ASN A 377 -21.91 -33.24 42.26
CA ASN A 377 -21.90 -32.88 43.69
C ASN A 377 -22.95 -33.66 44.51
N PHE A 378 -23.96 -34.25 43.89
CA PHE A 378 -24.99 -35.03 44.61
C PHE A 378 -24.49 -36.42 45.07
N LYS A 379 -23.32 -36.87 44.59
CA LYS A 379 -22.73 -38.17 44.93
C LYS A 379 -21.80 -38.14 46.17
N ARG A 380 -21.71 -37.01 46.89
CA ARG A 380 -20.82 -36.86 48.06
C ARG A 380 -21.49 -36.70 49.43
N ASP A 381 -22.81 -36.56 49.49
CA ASP A 381 -23.52 -36.41 50.77
C ASP A 381 -24.44 -37.61 51.03
N THR A 382 -23.84 -38.75 51.37
CA THR A 382 -24.51 -39.77 52.19
C THR A 382 -23.55 -40.18 53.31
N GLU A 383 -23.66 -39.47 54.43
CA GLU A 383 -22.95 -39.79 55.69
C GLU A 383 -23.72 -40.84 56.54
N PRO A 384 -23.06 -41.48 57.52
CA PRO A 384 -23.19 -42.92 57.80
C PRO A 384 -24.02 -43.27 59.05
N LEU A 385 -24.52 -44.51 59.13
CA LEU A 385 -25.06 -45.08 60.38
C LEU A 385 -24.76 -46.59 60.54
N VAL A 386 -23.61 -46.89 61.16
CA VAL A 386 -23.37 -47.79 62.32
C VAL A 386 -24.13 -49.16 62.40
N SER A 387 -23.38 -50.22 62.06
CA SER A 387 -22.97 -51.38 62.91
C SER A 387 -23.73 -52.73 62.98
N ILE A 388 -22.91 -53.81 63.16
CA ILE A 388 -23.16 -55.17 63.71
C ILE A 388 -23.70 -56.19 62.66
N SER A 389 -23.15 -57.39 62.38
CA SER A 389 -22.21 -58.30 63.05
C SER A 389 -21.54 -59.31 62.09
N THR A 390 -20.30 -59.67 62.43
CA THR A 390 -19.56 -60.94 62.36
C THR A 390 -20.25 -62.22 61.80
N GLU A 391 -19.61 -62.94 60.86
CA GLU A 391 -18.91 -64.24 61.09
C GLU A 391 -18.52 -65.03 59.82
N GLN A 392 -17.23 -65.41 59.77
CA GLN A 392 -16.59 -66.66 59.30
C GLN A 392 -16.79 -67.16 57.84
N LEU A 393 -15.70 -67.39 57.07
CA LEU A 393 -14.85 -68.61 57.09
C LEU A 393 -13.84 -68.65 55.91
N ASN A 394 -12.56 -68.83 56.26
CA ASN A 394 -11.45 -69.61 55.64
C ASN A 394 -11.11 -69.45 54.14
N ASP A 395 -9.89 -69.05 53.74
CA ASP A 395 -8.54 -69.65 53.86
C ASP A 395 -8.11 -70.42 52.59
N SER A 396 -6.85 -70.21 52.18
CA SER A 396 -5.95 -71.06 51.36
C SER A 396 -5.39 -70.47 50.05
N THR A 397 -4.16 -69.95 50.16
CA THR A 397 -2.92 -70.29 49.40
C THR A 397 -2.77 -70.14 47.87
N ASP A 398 -1.67 -69.44 47.53
CA ASP A 398 -0.63 -69.68 46.50
C ASP A 398 -0.91 -69.53 45.00
N GLY A 399 0.02 -68.85 44.32
CA GLY A 399 0.28 -69.04 42.88
C GLY A 399 0.84 -67.83 42.14
N ASP A 400 2.15 -67.83 41.92
CA ASP A 400 2.97 -66.85 41.20
C ASP A 400 2.87 -66.97 39.65
N ALA A 401 3.43 -65.96 38.96
CA ALA A 401 3.96 -65.95 37.59
C ALA A 401 3.07 -65.63 36.35
N ASN A 402 3.29 -64.41 35.85
CA ASN A 402 3.81 -64.04 34.51
C ASN A 402 3.15 -64.49 33.17
N GLN A 403 3.10 -63.47 32.29
CA GLN A 403 3.24 -63.45 30.82
C GLN A 403 2.03 -63.72 29.90
N GLU A 404 1.65 -62.61 29.24
CA GLU A 404 1.57 -62.39 27.79
C GLU A 404 0.91 -63.44 26.86
N THR A 405 -0.13 -62.94 26.19
CA THR A 405 -0.49 -63.13 24.77
C THR A 405 -0.59 -64.55 24.21
N SER A 406 -1.81 -64.97 23.82
CA SER A 406 -2.12 -65.42 22.45
C SER A 406 -3.55 -65.99 22.36
N SER A 407 -4.28 -65.48 21.36
CA SER A 407 -5.23 -66.16 20.44
C SER A 407 -6.24 -67.23 20.90
N GLY A 408 -7.44 -67.12 20.29
CA GLY A 408 -8.48 -68.17 20.23
C GLY A 408 -9.56 -67.96 21.29
N ASN A 409 -10.87 -68.09 21.04
CA ASN A 409 -11.58 -68.79 19.99
C ASN A 409 -13.02 -68.24 19.92
N ILE A 410 -13.61 -68.29 18.72
CA ILE A 410 -14.96 -67.83 18.35
C ILE A 410 -16.08 -68.81 18.76
N ASP A 411 -15.85 -69.72 19.71
CA ASP A 411 -16.68 -70.93 19.84
C ASP A 411 -17.48 -71.08 21.14
N ASP A 412 -17.87 -69.98 21.81
CA ASP A 412 -18.67 -70.07 23.04
C ASP A 412 -20.05 -69.38 22.95
N MET A 413 -20.57 -69.20 21.73
CA MET A 413 -21.86 -68.54 21.49
C MET A 413 -23.03 -69.51 21.25
N TYR A 414 -22.86 -70.84 21.41
CA TYR A 414 -23.90 -71.81 21.02
C TYR A 414 -24.15 -73.03 21.94
N HIS A 415 -23.76 -73.01 23.22
CA HIS A 415 -24.16 -74.08 24.14
C HIS A 415 -24.99 -73.58 25.33
N GLY A 416 -26.31 -73.82 25.28
CA GLY A 416 -27.18 -73.58 26.44
C GLY A 416 -28.68 -73.76 26.24
N LEU A 417 -29.17 -74.34 25.14
CA LEU A 417 -30.54 -74.83 25.06
C LEU A 417 -30.64 -76.19 25.78
N THR A 418 -30.64 -76.14 27.11
CA THR A 418 -31.14 -77.26 27.92
C THR A 418 -32.41 -76.78 28.60
N VAL A 419 -33.54 -77.27 28.06
CA VAL A 419 -34.87 -77.14 28.66
C VAL A 419 -34.82 -77.78 30.05
N ASN A 420 -34.86 -76.95 31.08
CA ASN A 420 -35.36 -77.34 32.39
C ASN A 420 -36.66 -76.57 32.61
N THR A 421 -37.78 -77.28 32.43
CA THR A 421 -39.10 -76.89 32.90
C THR A 421 -39.10 -76.84 34.42
N GLU A 422 -38.87 -75.66 34.99
CA GLU A 422 -39.42 -75.28 36.29
C GLU A 422 -39.98 -73.87 36.21
N ILE A 423 -41.11 -73.71 36.87
CA ILE A 423 -42.06 -72.61 36.79
C ILE A 423 -41.39 -71.25 37.00
N ASP A 424 -41.57 -70.41 35.99
CA ASP A 424 -41.39 -68.96 35.98
C ASP A 424 -42.01 -68.33 37.23
N SER A 425 -41.16 -68.04 38.22
CA SER A 425 -41.43 -66.93 39.13
C SER A 425 -40.65 -65.76 38.56
N MET A 426 -41.33 -64.94 37.75
CA MET A 426 -40.87 -63.60 37.38
C MET A 426 -40.19 -62.97 38.60
N PRO A 427 -38.93 -62.52 38.50
CA PRO A 427 -38.26 -61.84 39.61
C PRO A 427 -39.17 -60.72 40.10
N ASP A 428 -39.27 -60.52 41.41
CA ASP A 428 -40.11 -59.46 42.00
C ASP A 428 -39.88 -58.17 41.18
N PRO A 429 -40.91 -57.44 40.73
CA PRO A 429 -40.72 -56.19 39.98
C PRO A 429 -39.69 -55.25 40.62
N LYS A 430 -39.47 -55.34 41.94
CA LYS A 430 -38.37 -54.64 42.62
C LYS A 430 -36.97 -55.12 42.20
N ASP A 431 -36.75 -56.42 42.08
CA ASP A 431 -35.47 -57.03 41.67
C ASP A 431 -35.17 -56.73 40.20
N GLN A 432 -36.19 -56.73 39.34
CA GLN A 432 -36.03 -56.31 37.93
C GLN A 432 -35.64 -54.83 37.82
N VAL A 433 -36.25 -53.97 38.66
CA VAL A 433 -35.90 -52.55 38.73
C VAL A 433 -34.48 -52.35 39.27
N ILE A 434 -34.05 -53.15 40.25
CA ILE A 434 -32.67 -53.11 40.76
C ILE A 434 -31.69 -53.53 39.66
N TRP A 435 -31.98 -54.62 38.93
CA TRP A 435 -31.16 -55.09 37.83
C TRP A 435 -31.03 -54.04 36.71
N LEU A 436 -32.16 -53.46 36.26
CA LEU A 436 -32.16 -52.40 35.25
C LEU A 436 -31.40 -51.15 35.70
N LYS A 437 -31.43 -50.82 37.00
CA LYS A 437 -30.64 -49.71 37.55
C LYS A 437 -29.14 -50.00 37.52
N VAL A 438 -28.74 -51.22 37.86
CA VAL A 438 -27.33 -51.64 37.80
C VAL A 438 -26.84 -51.63 36.35
N GLU A 439 -27.65 -52.14 35.43
CA GLU A 439 -27.30 -52.19 34.01
C GLU A 439 -27.24 -50.80 33.38
N LEU A 440 -28.17 -49.90 33.73
CA LEU A 440 -28.12 -48.50 33.32
C LEU A 440 -26.87 -47.80 33.86
N CYS A 441 -26.50 -48.05 35.12
CA CYS A 441 -25.27 -47.51 35.71
C CYS A 441 -24.02 -48.02 34.98
N ARG A 442 -23.98 -49.30 34.63
CA ARG A 442 -22.88 -49.91 33.85
C ARG A 442 -22.74 -49.22 32.49
N LEU A 443 -23.84 -49.08 31.74
CA LEU A 443 -23.85 -48.43 30.43
C LEU A 443 -23.49 -46.94 30.50
N LEU A 444 -23.89 -46.23 31.56
CA LEU A 444 -23.51 -44.84 31.77
C LEU A 444 -22.01 -44.69 32.06
N GLU A 445 -21.41 -45.61 32.82
CA GLU A 445 -19.96 -45.60 33.07
C GLU A 445 -19.19 -45.97 31.80
N GLU A 446 -19.64 -46.96 31.02
CA GLU A 446 -19.02 -47.29 29.73
C GLU A 446 -19.07 -46.13 28.74
N ARG A 447 -20.21 -45.43 28.65
CA ARG A 447 -20.35 -44.21 27.84
C ARG A 447 -19.38 -43.13 28.32
N ARG A 448 -19.25 -42.93 29.64
CA ARG A 448 -18.33 -41.95 30.22
C ARG A 448 -16.87 -42.29 29.91
N SER A 449 -16.47 -43.55 30.07
CA SER A 449 -15.13 -44.01 29.73
C SER A 449 -14.84 -43.89 28.23
N ALA A 450 -15.83 -44.09 27.36
CA ALA A 450 -15.69 -43.88 25.93
C ALA A 450 -15.48 -42.39 25.57
N VAL A 451 -16.21 -41.48 26.24
CA VAL A 451 -16.03 -40.03 26.05
C VAL A 451 -14.65 -39.58 26.51
N LEU A 452 -14.18 -40.03 27.68
CA LEU A 452 -12.84 -39.69 28.17
C LEU A 452 -11.74 -40.16 27.21
N ARG A 453 -11.86 -41.37 26.66
CA ARG A 453 -10.93 -41.87 25.64
C ARG A 453 -10.97 -41.07 24.35
N ALA A 454 -12.14 -40.56 23.96
CA ALA A 454 -12.27 -39.71 22.78
C ALA A 454 -11.58 -38.34 23.00
N ASP A 455 -11.78 -37.72 24.18
CA ASP A 455 -11.12 -36.47 24.54
C ASP A 455 -9.59 -36.62 24.61
N GLU A 456 -9.08 -37.74 25.16
CA GLU A 456 -7.65 -38.06 25.18
C GLU A 456 -7.07 -38.19 23.78
N LEU A 457 -7.78 -38.88 22.87
CA LEU A 457 -7.39 -39.03 21.48
C LEU A 457 -7.42 -37.70 20.72
N GLU A 458 -8.43 -36.86 20.95
CA GLU A 458 -8.52 -35.52 20.36
C GLU A 458 -7.33 -34.65 20.82
N THR A 459 -7.00 -34.70 22.12
CA THR A 459 -5.88 -33.95 22.68
C THR A 459 -4.55 -34.42 22.07
N ALA A 460 -4.33 -35.74 21.97
CA ALA A 460 -3.14 -36.32 21.35
C ALA A 460 -3.01 -35.95 19.85
N LEU A 461 -4.12 -35.95 19.12
CA LEU A 461 -4.16 -35.57 17.71
C LEU A 461 -3.87 -34.07 17.53
N MET A 462 -4.40 -33.23 18.41
CA MET A 462 -4.12 -31.79 18.43
C MET A 462 -2.63 -31.51 18.73
N GLU A 463 -2.00 -32.27 19.63
CA GLU A 463 -0.56 -32.16 19.90
C GLU A 463 0.29 -32.64 18.71
N MET A 464 -0.09 -33.74 18.07
CA MET A 464 0.60 -34.26 16.89
C MET A 464 0.56 -33.22 15.75
N VAL A 465 -0.61 -32.66 15.43
CA VAL A 465 -0.76 -31.62 14.40
C VAL A 465 0.04 -30.37 14.75
N LYS A 466 0.08 -29.96 16.03
CA LYS A 466 0.92 -28.83 16.47
C LYS A 466 2.41 -29.11 16.28
N GLN A 467 2.87 -30.34 16.53
CA GLN A 467 4.27 -30.73 16.32
C GLN A 467 4.63 -30.78 14.84
N ASP A 468 3.77 -31.35 14.00
CA ASP A 468 4.01 -31.41 12.55
C ASP A 468 4.00 -30.01 11.92
N ASN A 469 3.02 -29.17 12.28
CA ASN A 469 3.01 -27.77 11.85
C ASN A 469 4.28 -27.04 12.31
N ARG A 470 4.75 -27.27 13.53
CA ARG A 470 6.00 -26.68 14.02
C ARG A 470 7.20 -27.13 13.19
N ARG A 471 7.31 -28.42 12.87
CA ARG A 471 8.40 -28.97 12.05
C ARG A 471 8.38 -28.38 10.65
N GLU A 472 7.20 -28.32 10.01
CA GLU A 472 7.05 -27.76 8.68
C GLU A 472 7.39 -26.26 8.67
N LEU A 473 6.94 -25.51 9.68
CA LEU A 473 7.28 -24.10 9.81
C LEU A 473 8.79 -23.90 10.03
N SER A 474 9.42 -24.72 10.89
CA SER A 474 10.85 -24.67 11.11
C SER A 474 11.66 -24.99 9.85
N ALA A 475 11.25 -25.99 9.06
CA ALA A 475 11.90 -26.30 7.79
C ALA A 475 11.76 -25.16 6.77
N LYS A 476 10.58 -24.53 6.69
CA LYS A 476 10.36 -23.34 5.84
C LYS A 476 11.20 -22.15 6.29
N VAL A 477 11.34 -21.92 7.59
CA VAL A 477 12.20 -20.86 8.14
C VAL A 477 13.65 -21.10 7.76
N GLU A 478 14.15 -22.33 7.93
CA GLU A 478 15.53 -22.69 7.57
C GLU A 478 15.79 -22.51 6.07
N GLN A 479 14.85 -22.89 5.21
CA GLN A 479 14.94 -22.65 3.77
C GLN A 479 15.01 -21.15 3.45
N LEU A 480 14.13 -20.33 4.05
CA LEU A 480 14.12 -18.88 3.82
C LEU A 480 15.39 -18.20 4.36
N GLU A 481 15.93 -18.66 5.49
CA GLU A 481 17.20 -18.17 6.02
C GLU A 481 18.36 -18.47 5.06
N GLN A 482 18.35 -19.66 4.43
CA GLN A 482 19.33 -20.01 3.41
C GLN A 482 19.19 -19.13 2.16
N GLU A 483 17.99 -18.97 1.63
CA GLU A 483 17.72 -18.09 0.47
C GLU A 483 18.13 -16.63 0.77
N LEU A 484 17.84 -16.11 1.97
CA LEU A 484 18.28 -14.79 2.39
C LEU A 484 19.80 -14.67 2.48
N SER A 485 20.50 -15.71 2.91
CA SER A 485 21.96 -15.71 2.96
C SER A 485 22.57 -15.67 1.56
N GLU A 486 22.00 -16.41 0.60
CA GLU A 486 22.42 -16.41 -0.80
C GLU A 486 22.16 -15.05 -1.46
N LEU A 487 20.99 -14.46 -1.21
CA LEU A 487 20.64 -13.11 -1.69
C LEU A 487 21.59 -12.04 -1.12
N ARG A 488 21.92 -12.10 0.17
CA ARG A 488 22.88 -11.17 0.79
C ARG A 488 24.28 -11.28 0.18
N GLN A 489 24.73 -12.50 -0.10
CA GLN A 489 26.01 -12.70 -0.79
C GLN A 489 25.97 -12.11 -2.20
N SER A 490 24.90 -12.39 -2.96
CA SER A 490 24.75 -11.84 -4.31
C SER A 490 24.64 -10.30 -4.32
N LEU A 491 24.05 -9.69 -3.29
CA LEU A 491 24.01 -8.24 -3.14
C LEU A 491 25.42 -7.67 -2.93
N SER A 492 26.19 -8.26 -2.01
CA SER A 492 27.57 -7.86 -1.74
C SER A 492 28.44 -7.94 -3.00
N ASP A 493 28.33 -9.04 -3.75
CA ASP A 493 29.08 -9.21 -5.00
C ASP A 493 28.71 -8.14 -6.05
N LYS A 494 27.43 -7.72 -6.07
CA LYS A 494 26.94 -6.66 -6.96
C LYS A 494 27.40 -5.27 -6.54
N GLU A 495 27.42 -4.97 -5.24
CA GLU A 495 27.97 -3.72 -4.71
C GLU A 495 29.47 -3.60 -5.02
N GLU A 496 30.24 -4.68 -4.88
CA GLU A 496 31.65 -4.72 -5.27
C GLU A 496 31.82 -4.50 -6.80
N GLN A 497 30.96 -5.14 -7.61
CA GLN A 497 30.97 -4.96 -9.06
C GLN A 497 30.64 -3.51 -9.47
N GLU A 498 29.67 -2.88 -8.80
CA GLU A 498 29.31 -1.48 -9.02
C GLU A 498 30.47 -0.54 -8.65
N GLN A 499 31.09 -0.76 -7.50
CA GLN A 499 32.23 0.05 -7.06
C GLN A 499 33.43 -0.07 -8.01
N ALA A 500 33.69 -1.27 -8.54
CA ALA A 500 34.72 -1.48 -9.56
C ALA A 500 34.36 -0.76 -10.87
N MET A 501 33.10 -0.80 -11.30
CA MET A 501 32.62 -0.10 -12.50
C MET A 501 32.77 1.42 -12.36
N LEU A 502 32.44 1.98 -11.20
CA LEU A 502 32.62 3.41 -10.91
C LEU A 502 34.10 3.83 -11.00
N GLN A 503 35.02 3.03 -10.48
CA GLN A 503 36.46 3.32 -10.61
C GLN A 503 36.93 3.30 -12.06
N VAL A 504 36.43 2.37 -12.88
CA VAL A 504 36.74 2.32 -14.32
C VAL A 504 36.16 3.55 -15.02
N LEU A 505 34.92 3.93 -14.72
CA LEU A 505 34.27 5.10 -15.31
C LEU A 505 35.05 6.38 -15.00
N MET A 506 35.47 6.57 -13.75
CA MET A 506 36.31 7.71 -13.34
C MET A 506 37.64 7.76 -14.10
N ARG A 507 38.29 6.60 -14.32
CA ARG A 507 39.53 6.55 -15.11
C ARG A 507 39.28 6.92 -16.57
N VAL A 508 38.21 6.40 -17.18
CA VAL A 508 37.85 6.70 -18.57
C VAL A 508 37.50 8.18 -18.74
N GLU A 509 36.76 8.78 -17.81
CA GLU A 509 36.43 10.20 -17.84
C GLU A 509 37.69 11.06 -17.72
N GLN A 510 38.62 10.70 -16.83
CA GLN A 510 39.89 11.40 -16.68
C GLN A 510 40.76 11.29 -17.95
N GLU A 511 40.83 10.11 -18.56
CA GLU A 511 41.53 9.92 -19.84
C GLU A 511 40.88 10.74 -20.96
N GLN A 512 39.55 10.72 -21.07
CA GLN A 512 38.81 11.55 -22.04
C GLN A 512 39.12 13.03 -21.86
N LYS A 513 39.10 13.53 -20.62
CA LYS A 513 39.45 14.92 -20.31
C LYS A 513 40.86 15.27 -20.77
N VAL A 514 41.85 14.40 -20.50
CA VAL A 514 43.23 14.61 -20.96
C VAL A 514 43.31 14.62 -22.49
N THR A 515 42.59 13.71 -23.16
CA THR A 515 42.57 13.69 -24.64
C THR A 515 41.91 14.93 -25.23
N GLU A 516 40.85 15.44 -24.61
CA GLU A 516 40.15 16.64 -25.07
C GLU A 516 40.99 17.90 -24.83
N ASP A 517 41.63 18.02 -23.67
CA ASP A 517 42.57 19.12 -23.38
C ASP A 517 43.74 19.13 -24.39
N ALA A 518 44.27 17.95 -24.74
CA ALA A 518 45.30 17.81 -25.76
C ALA A 518 44.80 18.21 -27.16
N ARG A 519 43.56 17.86 -27.50
CA ARG A 519 42.90 18.26 -28.77
C ARG A 519 42.75 19.77 -28.85
N ILE A 520 42.24 20.41 -27.79
CA ILE A 520 42.05 21.87 -27.71
C ILE A 520 43.40 22.58 -27.87
N PHE A 521 44.45 22.10 -27.19
CA PHE A 521 45.78 22.66 -27.31
C PHE A 521 46.33 22.57 -28.74
N ALA A 522 46.17 21.41 -29.39
CA ALA A 522 46.59 21.23 -30.78
C ALA A 522 45.82 22.14 -31.75
N GLU A 523 44.51 22.36 -31.53
CA GLU A 523 43.72 23.30 -32.33
C GLU A 523 44.19 24.75 -32.17
N GLN A 524 44.52 25.16 -30.94
CA GLN A 524 45.05 26.50 -30.66
C GLN A 524 46.41 26.71 -31.32
N ASP A 525 47.32 25.73 -31.24
CA ASP A 525 48.63 25.81 -31.89
C ASP A 525 48.50 25.86 -33.42
N ALA A 526 47.65 25.01 -34.01
CA ALA A 526 47.37 25.04 -35.45
C ALA A 526 46.75 26.39 -35.90
N ALA A 527 45.88 26.99 -35.10
CA ALA A 527 45.32 28.32 -35.37
C ALA A 527 46.41 29.41 -35.32
N ALA A 528 47.31 29.36 -34.34
CA ALA A 528 48.43 30.29 -34.23
C ALA A 528 49.40 30.15 -35.41
N GLN A 529 49.71 28.92 -35.84
CA GLN A 529 50.54 28.67 -37.02
C GLN A 529 49.89 29.20 -38.31
N LYS A 530 48.58 28.98 -38.49
CA LYS A 530 47.82 29.53 -39.64
C LYS A 530 47.87 31.06 -39.66
N PHE A 531 47.70 31.70 -38.51
CA PHE A 531 47.81 33.16 -38.41
C PHE A 531 49.21 33.66 -38.77
N ALA A 532 50.26 33.03 -38.23
CA ALA A 532 51.64 33.38 -38.56
C ALA A 532 51.94 33.21 -40.06
N SER A 533 51.45 32.12 -40.67
CA SER A 533 51.56 31.87 -42.11
C SER A 533 50.84 32.95 -42.93
N HIS A 534 49.62 33.34 -42.54
CA HIS A 534 48.88 34.42 -43.20
C HIS A 534 49.64 35.76 -43.15
N VAL A 535 50.20 36.12 -42.00
CA VAL A 535 51.00 37.35 -41.85
C VAL A 535 52.25 37.31 -42.73
N LEU A 536 52.93 36.17 -42.81
CA LEU A 536 54.09 36.00 -43.69
C LEU A 536 53.70 36.10 -45.17
N GLN A 537 52.57 35.51 -45.57
CA GLN A 537 52.05 35.61 -46.92
C GLN A 537 51.73 37.06 -47.30
N GLU A 538 51.06 37.80 -46.42
CA GLU A 538 50.76 39.22 -46.63
C GLU A 538 52.05 40.05 -46.82
N LYS A 539 53.07 39.81 -45.98
CA LYS A 539 54.38 40.45 -46.12
C LYS A 539 55.09 40.09 -47.41
N TYR A 540 54.98 38.83 -47.85
CA TYR A 540 55.52 38.38 -49.12
C TYR A 540 54.83 39.08 -50.29
N ASP A 541 53.50 39.16 -50.29
CA ASP A 541 52.72 39.82 -51.33
C ASP A 541 53.03 41.33 -51.40
N GLU A 542 53.17 42.01 -50.25
CA GLU A 542 53.64 43.40 -50.16
C GLU A 542 55.03 43.58 -50.79
N ALA A 543 55.98 42.69 -50.47
CA ALA A 543 57.34 42.73 -50.99
C ALA A 543 57.38 42.49 -52.50
N MET A 544 56.58 41.54 -53.01
CA MET A 544 56.45 41.26 -54.43
C MET A 544 55.83 42.43 -55.20
N ALA A 545 54.81 43.09 -54.63
CA ALA A 545 54.24 44.31 -55.22
C ALA A 545 55.28 45.45 -55.28
N SER A 546 56.09 45.61 -54.24
CA SER A 546 57.20 46.60 -54.22
C SER A 546 58.27 46.29 -55.26
N LEU A 547 58.66 45.01 -55.40
CA LEU A 547 59.59 44.56 -56.43
C LEU A 547 59.05 44.84 -57.84
N ALA A 548 57.80 44.50 -58.12
CA ALA A 548 57.17 44.79 -59.41
C ALA A 548 57.12 46.31 -59.69
N GLN A 549 56.91 47.14 -58.67
CA GLN A 549 56.98 48.59 -58.82
C GLN A 549 58.40 49.07 -59.17
N MET A 550 59.43 48.50 -58.53
CA MET A 550 60.83 48.81 -58.85
C MET A 550 61.23 48.34 -60.24
N GLU A 551 60.79 47.16 -60.66
CA GLU A 551 61.02 46.63 -62.00
C GLU A 551 60.40 47.53 -63.06
N ASN A 552 59.14 47.95 -62.88
CA ASN A 552 58.51 48.93 -63.76
C ASN A 552 59.29 50.26 -63.83
N ARG A 553 59.82 50.74 -62.69
CA ARG A 553 60.68 51.94 -62.68
C ARG A 553 62.00 51.72 -63.41
N ALA A 554 62.62 50.55 -63.26
CA ALA A 554 63.85 50.20 -63.95
C ALA A 554 63.64 50.12 -65.46
N VAL A 555 62.59 49.44 -65.91
CA VAL A 555 62.19 49.37 -67.33
C VAL A 555 61.91 50.76 -67.90
N MET A 556 61.20 51.63 -67.15
CA MET A 556 61.00 53.02 -67.56
C MET A 556 62.33 53.79 -67.67
N ALA A 557 63.24 53.62 -66.70
CA ALA A 557 64.55 54.26 -66.73
C ALA A 557 65.42 53.76 -67.90
N GLU A 558 65.39 52.46 -68.18
CA GLU A 558 66.06 51.84 -69.33
C GLU A 558 65.48 52.37 -70.65
N THR A 559 64.15 52.42 -70.78
CA THR A 559 63.48 52.99 -71.96
C THR A 559 63.84 54.46 -72.17
N MET A 560 63.89 55.27 -71.09
CA MET A 560 64.32 56.66 -71.18
C MET A 560 65.79 56.79 -71.57
N LEU A 561 66.67 55.92 -71.06
CA LEU A 561 68.08 55.87 -71.43
C LEU A 561 68.24 55.49 -72.90
N GLU A 562 67.54 54.45 -73.36
CA GLU A 562 67.51 54.05 -74.77
C GLU A 562 66.97 55.18 -75.66
N ALA A 563 65.90 55.86 -75.26
CA ALA A 563 65.39 57.03 -75.99
C ALA A 563 66.44 58.16 -76.06
N THR A 564 67.18 58.39 -74.97
CA THR A 564 68.27 59.38 -74.92
C THR A 564 69.45 58.97 -75.81
N LEU A 565 69.84 57.69 -75.81
CA LEU A 565 70.86 57.14 -76.69
C LEU A 565 70.43 57.14 -78.16
N GLN A 566 69.15 56.87 -78.46
CA GLN A 566 68.58 57.00 -79.79
C GLN A 566 68.56 58.46 -80.25
N TYR A 567 68.23 59.41 -79.37
CA TYR A 567 68.31 60.85 -79.65
C TYR A 567 69.76 61.29 -79.91
N GLN A 568 70.73 60.85 -79.11
CA GLN A 568 72.15 61.14 -79.30
C GLN A 568 72.73 60.48 -80.56
N SER A 569 72.37 59.23 -80.85
CA SER A 569 72.82 58.49 -82.03
C SER A 569 72.15 58.97 -83.31
N SER A 570 70.91 59.49 -83.27
CA SER A 570 70.29 60.21 -84.40
C SER A 570 70.89 61.60 -84.58
N HIS A 571 71.31 62.30 -83.51
CA HIS A 571 72.15 63.49 -83.62
C HIS A 571 73.54 63.21 -84.21
N GLN A 572 74.17 62.08 -83.86
CA GLN A 572 75.43 61.64 -84.46
C GLN A 572 75.26 61.11 -85.89
N LYS A 573 74.17 60.40 -86.23
CA LYS A 573 73.85 59.98 -87.61
C LYS A 573 73.42 61.13 -88.53
N ALA A 574 72.97 62.26 -87.98
CA ALA A 574 72.80 63.48 -88.74
C ALA A 574 74.16 64.15 -89.11
N GLN A 575 75.28 63.65 -88.57
CA GLN A 575 76.64 64.09 -88.88
C GLN A 575 77.49 62.88 -89.35
N LEU A 576 77.50 62.64 -90.66
CA LEU A 576 78.43 61.83 -91.47
C LEU A 576 77.99 60.42 -91.97
N PRO A 577 78.46 60.02 -93.18
CA PRO A 577 77.90 58.93 -93.99
C PRO A 577 78.64 57.58 -93.89
N SER A 578 77.93 56.54 -94.38
CA SER A 578 78.24 55.14 -94.73
C SER A 578 79.72 54.71 -94.89
N PRO A 579 80.11 53.42 -94.65
CA PRO A 579 79.75 52.30 -95.56
C PRO A 579 79.59 50.87 -94.97
N SER A 580 79.08 49.97 -95.81
CA SER A 580 78.99 48.47 -95.80
C SER A 580 80.37 47.75 -95.67
N PRO A 581 80.53 46.42 -95.38
CA PRO A 581 79.84 45.25 -96.01
C PRO A 581 79.65 43.93 -95.17
N SER A 582 78.95 42.95 -95.78
CA SER A 582 78.76 41.47 -95.57
C SER A 582 79.85 40.66 -94.82
N PRO A 583 79.68 39.35 -94.42
CA PRO A 583 78.79 38.31 -94.96
C PRO A 583 78.17 37.27 -93.97
N ARG A 584 77.52 36.28 -94.58
CA ARG A 584 76.67 35.16 -94.11
C ARG A 584 77.36 34.01 -93.31
N THR A 585 76.51 33.36 -92.49
CA THR A 585 76.38 31.90 -92.16
C THR A 585 77.42 31.20 -91.25
N PRO A 586 77.11 30.05 -90.61
CA PRO A 586 75.81 29.34 -90.46
C PRO A 586 75.44 28.86 -89.02
N THR A 587 74.21 28.38 -88.98
CA THR A 587 73.44 27.52 -88.06
C THR A 587 74.16 26.42 -87.24
N ARG A 588 73.72 26.33 -85.97
CA ARG A 588 73.06 25.17 -85.31
C ARG A 588 73.83 23.85 -85.18
N ASP A 589 74.17 23.50 -83.94
CA ASP A 589 73.73 22.25 -83.27
C ASP A 589 74.37 22.14 -81.87
N ALA A 590 73.56 21.79 -80.87
CA ALA A 590 73.91 20.89 -79.76
C ALA A 590 72.72 20.76 -78.79
N SER A 591 71.83 19.80 -79.05
CA SER A 591 71.24 18.98 -77.99
C SER A 591 72.19 17.80 -77.73
N PRO A 592 72.15 17.15 -76.55
CA PRO A 592 71.28 15.97 -76.37
C PRO A 592 70.51 16.05 -75.04
N GLY A 593 69.35 15.40 -74.89
CA GLY A 593 69.24 13.98 -74.53
C GLY A 593 69.55 13.83 -73.02
N GLN A 594 68.77 13.19 -72.16
CA GLN A 594 68.03 11.94 -72.24
C GLN A 594 67.33 11.80 -70.85
N VAL A 595 66.04 11.45 -70.78
CA VAL A 595 65.51 10.09 -70.51
C VAL A 595 65.32 9.76 -69.04
N ASN A 596 64.05 9.45 -68.70
CA ASN A 596 63.53 8.51 -67.69
C ASN A 596 64.01 8.69 -66.23
N GLN A 597 63.35 8.21 -65.18
CA GLN A 597 62.50 7.05 -65.03
C GLN A 597 61.79 7.12 -63.67
N ASP A 598 60.59 6.53 -63.63
CA ASP A 598 59.90 5.81 -62.55
C ASP A 598 60.40 5.89 -61.10
N SER A 599 59.42 5.85 -60.19
CA SER A 599 59.16 4.73 -59.24
C SER A 599 58.43 5.31 -58.01
N SER A 600 57.22 4.83 -57.67
CA SER A 600 56.94 3.81 -56.64
C SER A 600 57.38 4.28 -55.24
N GLN A 601 56.66 4.15 -54.13
CA GLN A 601 55.68 3.21 -53.57
C GLN A 601 55.24 3.90 -52.23
N GLU A 602 53.98 3.89 -51.81
CA GLU A 602 53.27 2.78 -51.12
C GLU A 602 53.75 2.50 -49.68
N PHE A 603 52.76 2.32 -48.80
CA PHE A 603 52.80 1.92 -47.37
C PHE A 603 53.25 2.99 -46.36
N GLN A 604 52.53 3.24 -45.26
CA GLN A 604 51.61 2.38 -44.50
C GLN A 604 50.62 3.24 -43.71
#